data_AF-A0A9K3KG51-F1
#
_entry.id   AF-A0A9K3KG51-F1
#
_cell.length_a   1.000
_cell.length_b   1.000
_cell.length_c   1.000
_cell.angle_alpha   90.00
_cell.angle_beta   90.00
_cell.angle_gamma   90.00
#
_symmetry.space_group_name_H-M   'P 1'
#
loop_
_entity.id
_entity.type
_entity.pdbx_description
1 polymer ?
#
loop_
_entity_poly.entity_id
_entity_poly.type
_entity_poly.pdbx_seq_one_letter_code
_entity_poly.pdbx_strand_id
1 'polypeptide(L)'
;MAPPTSPTPLSPYEKDGQEYGLVPKYVLRKKGSTFNGSGSSGSFVTPMKPRRNGDRLSTSPRATPLKGFISPMPPNTPLDNQSTHSQSTTMKDCDEEDVPRKTPQQINALLQETDALLARRWRVANLVDSPAYENDKRLLLAQEGYKSAKAANRIEEHWKTKLELFGPELVEKKIVLADMTREGKTEVAVEDGFVQILPTRDLGGRAVMFFQYDPALYSKQSKQFRRILFYMMATVLQDEETVKRGITLVVWNTTPKPWFDPFWNAYSKIAAPYQISKLHYCQEVQDVPYSVQERREKETDIRMHQGSLQECLHGLVVSYGIPSHFIPLTFDGQLDRKEHLRWVELRRRIESFTLPRQQNVVLVPAQSDVLLGKRKMSMNGNVIYHQMVAANTEAYHKAEDAAKQKILLEIWTSITERGGRFLLQIENAQIWEKLELQPALHKISQAFDFLCAQYYTTKDCVEGMGSKSKSSPHDEDLFFGWMFDKKRCFNLLHCKGTGDRACW
;
A
#
# COMPACT_ATOMS: atom_id res chain seq x y z
N MET A 1 40.86 -44.23 3.73
CA MET A 1 39.54 -44.29 3.06
C MET A 1 38.72 -43.13 3.58
N ALA A 2 38.55 -42.08 2.78
CA ALA A 2 37.71 -40.94 3.12
C ALA A 2 36.24 -41.26 2.78
N PRO A 3 35.26 -40.80 3.57
CA PRO A 3 33.85 -41.09 3.31
C PRO A 3 33.33 -40.27 2.12
N PRO A 4 32.33 -40.77 1.38
CA PRO A 4 31.79 -40.09 0.22
C PRO A 4 31.03 -38.83 0.64
N THR A 5 31.39 -37.69 0.06
CA THR A 5 30.65 -36.44 0.15
C THR A 5 29.31 -36.57 -0.57
N SER A 6 28.21 -36.45 0.17
CA SER A 6 26.86 -36.37 -0.38
C SER A 6 26.67 -35.10 -1.21
N PRO A 7 26.00 -35.16 -2.38
CA PRO A 7 25.76 -33.99 -3.21
C PRO A 7 24.78 -33.01 -2.53
N THR A 8 25.15 -31.74 -2.54
CA THR A 8 24.29 -30.61 -2.13
C THR A 8 23.04 -30.57 -3.00
N PRO A 9 21.82 -30.48 -2.44
CA PRO A 9 20.61 -30.37 -3.23
C PRO A 9 20.58 -29.04 -3.97
N LEU A 10 20.42 -29.10 -5.30
CA LEU A 10 20.18 -27.94 -6.15
C LEU A 10 18.84 -27.27 -5.78
N SER A 11 18.85 -25.95 -5.84
CA SER A 11 17.73 -25.06 -5.54
C SER A 11 16.51 -25.33 -6.44
N PRO A 12 15.26 -25.31 -5.94
CA PRO A 12 14.07 -25.76 -6.67
C PRO A 12 13.56 -24.81 -7.78
N TYR A 13 14.34 -23.82 -8.22
CA TYR A 13 13.88 -22.81 -9.19
C TYR A 13 13.96 -23.21 -10.68
N GLU A 14 14.29 -24.46 -11.01
CA GLU A 14 14.53 -24.89 -12.41
C GLU A 14 13.35 -25.58 -13.13
N LYS A 15 12.14 -25.55 -12.58
CA LYS A 15 10.97 -26.17 -13.24
C LYS A 15 9.80 -25.21 -13.41
N ASP A 16 9.99 -24.15 -14.18
CA ASP A 16 8.93 -23.50 -14.96
C ASP A 16 9.52 -22.99 -16.27
N GLY A 17 9.57 -23.90 -17.25
CA GLY A 17 9.99 -23.61 -18.61
C GLY A 17 8.95 -22.76 -19.35
N GLN A 18 9.44 -21.71 -20.00
CA GLN A 18 8.93 -21.09 -21.24
C GLN A 18 7.41 -20.94 -21.40
N GLU A 19 6.90 -19.74 -21.08
CA GLU A 19 5.88 -19.07 -21.89
C GLU A 19 6.21 -17.58 -21.98
N TYR A 20 6.98 -17.21 -23.00
CA TYR A 20 7.08 -15.83 -23.46
C TYR A 20 5.85 -15.54 -24.34
N GLY A 21 5.07 -14.54 -23.96
CA GLY A 21 3.85 -14.18 -24.69
C GLY A 21 3.36 -12.78 -24.37
N LEU A 22 4.01 -11.77 -24.95
CA LEU A 22 3.37 -10.50 -25.29
C LEU A 22 3.28 -10.44 -26.83
N VAL A 23 2.17 -10.97 -27.36
CA VAL A 23 1.64 -10.58 -28.68
C VAL A 23 0.12 -10.49 -28.54
N PRO A 24 -0.53 -9.38 -28.93
CA PRO A 24 -1.98 -9.35 -29.06
C PRO A 24 -2.42 -10.40 -30.08
N LYS A 25 -3.33 -11.32 -29.70
CA LYS A 25 -4.00 -12.21 -30.66
C LYS A 25 -4.77 -11.37 -31.68
N TYR A 26 -4.23 -11.24 -32.89
CA TYR A 26 -5.02 -10.85 -34.05
C TYR A 26 -6.03 -11.97 -34.34
N VAL A 27 -7.32 -11.66 -34.22
CA VAL A 27 -8.38 -12.55 -34.70
C VAL A 27 -8.43 -12.39 -36.22
N LEU A 28 -7.78 -13.31 -36.95
CA LEU A 28 -8.10 -13.52 -38.35
C LEU A 28 -9.51 -14.12 -38.43
N ARG A 29 -10.47 -13.27 -38.82
CA ARG A 29 -11.86 -13.67 -39.04
C ARG A 29 -11.92 -14.53 -40.30
N LYS A 30 -12.05 -15.85 -40.14
CA LYS A 30 -12.41 -16.76 -41.24
C LYS A 30 -13.85 -16.41 -41.67
N LYS A 31 -14.03 -16.06 -42.95
CA LYS A 31 -15.37 -15.91 -43.57
C LYS A 31 -16.09 -17.27 -43.46
N GLY A 32 -17.08 -17.35 -42.58
CA GLY A 32 -18.03 -18.46 -42.50
C GLY A 32 -19.25 -18.14 -43.34
N SER A 33 -19.53 -19.01 -44.31
CA SER A 33 -20.71 -19.02 -45.15
C SER A 33 -21.99 -19.20 -44.34
N THR A 34 -23.02 -18.49 -44.75
CA THR A 34 -24.42 -18.71 -44.35
C THR A 34 -24.86 -20.14 -44.61
N PHE A 35 -25.39 -20.81 -43.59
CA PHE A 35 -26.18 -22.02 -43.74
C PHE A 35 -27.47 -21.88 -42.91
N ASN A 36 -28.61 -21.97 -43.60
CA ASN A 36 -29.94 -21.97 -43.02
C ASN A 36 -30.22 -23.33 -42.35
N GLY A 37 -30.84 -23.31 -41.18
CA GLY A 37 -31.29 -24.52 -40.49
C GLY A 37 -32.38 -24.21 -39.48
N SER A 38 -33.61 -24.56 -39.86
CA SER A 38 -34.86 -24.51 -39.10
C SER A 38 -34.94 -25.57 -37.99
N GLY A 39 -35.76 -25.30 -36.96
CA GLY A 39 -36.21 -26.26 -35.94
C GLY A 39 -35.63 -25.98 -34.55
N SER A 40 -36.31 -26.12 -33.42
CA SER A 40 -37.69 -26.51 -33.10
C SER A 40 -37.90 -26.19 -31.62
N SER A 41 -39.13 -25.82 -31.28
CA SER A 41 -39.80 -25.85 -29.96
C SER A 41 -39.09 -26.56 -28.80
N GLY A 42 -38.95 -25.84 -27.68
CA GLY A 42 -38.60 -26.41 -26.37
C GLY A 42 -39.06 -25.48 -25.25
N SER A 43 -40.22 -25.80 -24.67
CA SER A 43 -40.85 -25.18 -23.51
C SER A 43 -39.99 -25.31 -22.25
N PHE A 44 -39.76 -24.21 -21.51
CA PHE A 44 -39.31 -24.29 -20.12
C PHE A 44 -40.13 -23.37 -19.21
N VAL A 45 -40.56 -24.00 -18.12
CA VAL A 45 -41.45 -23.56 -17.06
C VAL A 45 -40.76 -22.50 -16.19
N THR A 46 -41.43 -21.36 -15.98
CA THR A 46 -41.05 -20.33 -15.00
C THR A 46 -41.61 -20.67 -13.61
N PRO A 47 -40.83 -20.58 -12.53
CA PRO A 47 -41.37 -20.73 -11.18
C PRO A 47 -41.92 -19.41 -10.63
N MET A 48 -42.99 -19.59 -9.86
CA MET A 48 -43.84 -18.59 -9.21
C MET A 48 -43.09 -17.64 -8.27
N LYS A 49 -43.47 -16.35 -8.31
CA LYS A 49 -43.19 -15.37 -7.26
C LYS A 49 -44.19 -15.54 -6.10
N PRO A 50 -43.78 -15.47 -4.82
CA PRO A 50 -44.72 -15.40 -3.72
C PRO A 50 -45.26 -13.97 -3.53
N ARG A 51 -46.60 -13.88 -3.44
CA ARG A 51 -47.36 -12.74 -2.93
C ARG A 51 -47.06 -12.53 -1.43
N ARG A 52 -46.81 -11.29 -1.03
CA ARG A 52 -47.00 -10.83 0.36
C ARG A 52 -48.10 -9.75 0.38
N ASN A 53 -49.28 -10.15 0.84
CA ASN A 53 -50.15 -9.32 1.69
C ASN A 53 -49.44 -9.20 3.06
N GLY A 54 -49.57 -8.20 3.90
CA GLY A 54 -50.40 -7.01 4.01
C GLY A 54 -50.10 -6.43 5.40
N ASP A 55 -50.61 -5.22 5.64
CA ASP A 55 -50.83 -4.58 6.94
C ASP A 55 -49.62 -4.03 7.71
N ARG A 56 -49.53 -2.69 7.75
CA ARG A 56 -49.31 -1.92 8.99
C ARG A 56 -49.66 -0.43 8.84
N LEU A 57 -50.80 -0.08 9.42
CA LEU A 57 -51.08 1.07 10.29
C LEU A 57 -50.26 2.35 10.05
N SER A 58 -50.90 3.30 9.35
CA SER A 58 -50.53 4.72 9.34
C SER A 58 -51.12 5.43 10.57
N THR A 59 -50.27 5.81 11.52
CA THR A 59 -50.61 6.80 12.56
C THR A 59 -49.84 8.08 12.28
N SER A 60 -50.57 9.12 11.88
CA SER A 60 -50.11 10.50 11.73
C SER A 60 -49.87 11.14 13.10
N PRO A 61 -48.79 11.91 13.33
CA PRO A 61 -48.72 12.82 14.44
C PRO A 61 -49.16 14.24 14.04
N ARG A 62 -50.18 14.69 14.78
CA ARG A 62 -50.64 16.06 15.05
C ARG A 62 -49.53 17.12 14.97
N ALA A 63 -49.74 18.11 14.13
CA ALA A 63 -49.05 19.40 14.18
C ALA A 63 -49.60 20.26 15.33
N THR A 64 -48.71 20.77 16.18
CA THR A 64 -48.98 21.84 17.16
C THR A 64 -48.45 23.17 16.62
N PRO A 65 -49.18 24.29 16.78
CA PRO A 65 -48.75 25.59 16.27
C PRO A 65 -47.75 26.25 17.23
N LEU A 66 -46.55 26.55 16.74
CA LEU A 66 -45.58 27.40 17.42
C LEU A 66 -45.97 28.87 17.25
N LYS A 67 -46.26 29.52 18.38
CA LYS A 67 -46.48 30.96 18.51
C LYS A 67 -45.16 31.70 18.28
N GLY A 68 -45.23 32.74 17.44
CA GLY A 68 -44.11 33.62 17.12
C GLY A 68 -43.65 34.48 18.29
N PHE A 69 -42.35 34.59 18.43
CA PHE A 69 -41.67 35.71 19.07
C PHE A 69 -40.78 36.36 18.01
N ILE A 70 -41.16 37.55 17.57
CA ILE A 70 -40.32 38.43 16.76
C ILE A 70 -39.63 39.37 17.75
N SER A 71 -38.32 39.22 17.90
CA SER A 71 -37.47 40.25 18.50
C SER A 71 -36.67 40.96 17.39
N PRO A 72 -36.52 42.29 17.45
CA PRO A 72 -35.90 43.06 16.39
C PRO A 72 -34.37 42.92 16.40
N MET A 73 -33.81 42.76 15.21
CA MET A 73 -32.37 42.83 14.92
C MET A 73 -31.83 44.26 15.12
N PRO A 74 -30.63 44.44 15.66
CA PRO A 74 -29.93 45.73 15.66
C PRO A 74 -29.35 46.04 14.27
N PRO A 75 -29.10 47.33 13.95
CA PRO A 75 -28.71 47.77 12.63
C PRO A 75 -27.24 47.44 12.28
N ASN A 76 -27.06 47.16 10.99
CA ASN A 76 -25.82 46.83 10.30
C ASN A 76 -24.67 47.79 10.61
N THR A 77 -23.55 47.22 11.05
CA THR A 77 -22.22 47.84 11.00
C THR A 77 -21.57 47.46 9.66
N PRO A 78 -20.86 48.38 8.98
CA PRO A 78 -20.22 48.10 7.70
C PRO A 78 -19.00 47.19 7.91
N LEU A 79 -19.01 46.04 7.26
CA LEU A 79 -17.88 45.10 7.20
C LEU A 79 -16.85 45.62 6.21
N ASP A 80 -15.68 46.01 6.74
CA ASP A 80 -14.48 46.27 5.97
C ASP A 80 -14.04 45.01 5.24
N ASN A 81 -14.02 45.11 3.92
CA ASN A 81 -13.66 44.05 2.99
C ASN A 81 -12.13 43.97 2.88
N GLN A 82 -11.47 43.41 3.89
CA GLN A 82 -10.06 43.02 3.79
C GLN A 82 -9.97 41.57 3.26
N SER A 83 -9.85 41.49 1.94
CA SER A 83 -9.36 40.32 1.20
C SER A 83 -8.00 39.91 1.73
N THR A 84 -7.98 39.00 2.70
CA THR A 84 -6.78 38.24 3.06
C THR A 84 -6.65 37.11 2.05
N HIS A 85 -5.70 37.26 1.13
CA HIS A 85 -5.20 36.15 0.32
C HIS A 85 -4.71 35.06 1.28
N SER A 86 -5.48 33.98 1.40
CA SER A 86 -5.02 32.74 1.98
C SER A 86 -3.92 32.19 1.07
N GLN A 87 -2.68 32.50 1.43
CA GLN A 87 -1.51 31.86 0.83
C GLN A 87 -1.64 30.36 1.14
N SER A 88 -1.99 29.60 0.12
CA SER A 88 -1.87 28.15 0.09
C SER A 88 -0.46 27.81 0.57
N THR A 89 -0.37 27.33 1.80
CA THR A 89 0.86 26.88 2.42
C THR A 89 1.22 25.61 1.68
N THR A 90 2.07 25.73 0.66
CA THR A 90 2.71 24.59 0.02
C THR A 90 3.26 23.72 1.13
N MET A 91 2.85 22.44 1.15
CA MET A 91 3.33 21.47 2.12
C MET A 91 4.84 21.58 2.13
N LYS A 92 5.39 22.15 3.21
CA LYS A 92 6.81 22.07 3.49
C LYS A 92 7.00 20.60 3.81
N ASP A 93 7.35 19.82 2.79
CA ASP A 93 7.89 18.49 3.01
C ASP A 93 8.93 18.67 4.11
N CYS A 94 8.78 17.90 5.18
CA CYS A 94 9.77 17.90 6.23
C CYS A 94 11.07 17.58 5.51
N ASP A 95 11.90 18.61 5.30
CA ASP A 95 13.27 18.44 4.85
C ASP A 95 13.78 17.34 5.75
N GLU A 96 14.15 16.20 5.14
CA GLU A 96 14.84 15.10 5.79
C GLU A 96 16.11 15.76 6.36
N GLU A 97 16.00 16.40 7.54
CA GLU A 97 17.16 16.91 8.24
C GLU A 97 18.07 15.72 8.31
N ASP A 98 19.28 15.87 7.76
CA ASP A 98 20.34 14.88 7.71
C ASP A 98 20.61 14.40 9.15
N VAL A 99 19.77 13.48 9.65
CA VAL A 99 20.00 12.79 10.90
C VAL A 99 21.28 12.02 10.60
N PRO A 100 22.41 12.39 11.20
CA PRO A 100 23.69 11.83 10.80
C PRO A 100 23.58 10.32 10.92
N ARG A 101 23.79 9.61 9.80
CA ARG A 101 23.70 8.15 9.78
C ARG A 101 24.65 7.61 10.85
N LYS A 102 24.08 7.11 11.95
CA LYS A 102 24.85 6.55 13.06
C LYS A 102 25.57 5.31 12.55
N THR A 103 26.84 5.15 12.92
CA THR A 103 27.57 3.92 12.58
C THR A 103 26.98 2.73 13.33
N PRO A 104 27.13 1.48 12.84
CA PRO A 104 26.69 0.30 13.57
C PRO A 104 27.23 0.23 15.01
N GLN A 105 28.47 0.69 15.25
CA GLN A 105 29.06 0.74 16.58
C GLN A 105 28.35 1.75 17.49
N GLN A 106 28.00 2.93 16.95
CA GLN A 106 27.23 3.94 17.69
C GLN A 106 25.83 3.43 18.04
N ILE A 107 25.16 2.76 17.10
CA ILE A 107 23.85 2.15 17.34
C ILE A 107 23.95 1.09 18.44
N ASN A 108 24.96 0.22 18.39
CA ASN A 108 25.18 -0.81 19.42
C ASN A 108 25.45 -0.19 20.81
N ALA A 109 26.23 0.90 20.89
CA ALA A 109 26.48 1.59 22.15
C ALA A 109 25.19 2.19 22.75
N LEU A 110 24.33 2.78 21.91
CA LEU A 110 23.04 3.32 22.34
C LEU A 110 22.07 2.21 22.77
N LEU A 111 22.07 1.07 22.08
CA LEU A 111 21.29 -0.10 22.49
C LEU A 111 21.74 -0.61 23.86
N GLN A 112 23.04 -0.71 24.11
CA GLN A 112 23.59 -1.08 25.42
C GLN A 112 23.17 -0.10 26.52
N GLU A 113 23.16 1.21 26.23
CA GLU A 113 22.66 2.22 27.15
C GLU A 113 21.16 2.06 27.43
N THR A 114 20.34 1.85 26.39
CA THR A 114 18.91 1.56 26.50
C THR A 114 18.67 0.30 27.35
N ASP A 115 19.41 -0.78 27.12
CA ASP A 115 19.32 -2.02 27.89
C ASP A 115 19.71 -1.80 29.36
N ALA A 116 20.73 -1.00 29.64
CA ALA A 116 21.09 -0.63 31.00
C ALA A 116 19.99 0.17 31.72
N LEU A 117 19.30 1.06 31.01
CA LEU A 117 18.15 1.81 31.55
C LEU A 117 16.95 0.89 31.81
N LEU A 118 16.68 -0.05 30.91
CA LEU A 118 15.62 -1.04 31.07
C LEU A 118 15.91 -1.97 32.25
N ALA A 119 17.14 -2.48 32.38
CA ALA A 119 17.56 -3.35 33.47
C ALA A 119 17.41 -2.69 34.85
N ARG A 120 17.63 -1.37 34.96
CA ARG A 120 17.42 -0.61 36.21
C ARG A 120 15.95 -0.48 36.60
N ARG A 121 15.06 -0.42 35.62
CA ARG A 121 13.63 -0.14 35.82
C ARG A 121 12.79 -1.40 35.95
N TRP A 122 13.18 -2.46 35.26
CA TRP A 122 12.39 -3.68 35.13
C TRP A 122 13.03 -4.85 35.86
N ARG A 123 12.25 -5.48 36.76
CA ARG A 123 12.58 -6.78 37.38
C ARG A 123 12.36 -7.96 36.44
N VAL A 124 12.43 -7.74 35.13
CA VAL A 124 12.17 -8.78 34.12
C VAL A 124 13.39 -8.97 33.24
N ALA A 125 14.53 -9.22 33.90
CA ALA A 125 15.81 -9.47 33.24
C ALA A 125 15.73 -10.60 32.18
N ASN A 126 14.81 -11.55 32.35
CA ASN A 126 14.65 -12.70 31.46
C ASN A 126 14.03 -12.35 30.09
N LEU A 127 13.42 -11.18 29.94
CA LEU A 127 12.69 -10.77 28.73
C LEU A 127 13.58 -10.08 27.69
N VAL A 128 14.79 -9.66 28.10
CA VAL A 128 15.70 -8.83 27.29
C VAL A 128 16.45 -9.64 26.22
N ASP A 129 16.52 -10.97 26.35
CA ASP A 129 17.39 -11.82 25.52
C ASP A 129 16.69 -12.49 24.32
N SER A 130 15.41 -12.19 24.06
CA SER A 130 14.70 -12.77 22.91
C SER A 130 15.17 -12.17 21.57
N PRO A 131 15.53 -12.96 20.55
CA PRO A 131 15.93 -12.44 19.24
C PRO A 131 14.85 -11.58 18.54
N ALA A 132 13.56 -11.86 18.82
CA ALA A 132 12.46 -11.06 18.27
C ALA A 132 12.49 -9.62 18.82
N TYR A 133 12.99 -9.45 20.03
CA TYR A 133 13.03 -8.18 20.74
C TYR A 133 14.16 -7.27 20.28
N GLU A 134 15.29 -7.83 19.84
CA GLU A 134 16.42 -7.05 19.37
C GLU A 134 16.06 -6.15 18.17
N ASN A 135 15.19 -6.64 17.28
CA ASN A 135 14.66 -5.85 16.18
C ASN A 135 13.74 -4.73 16.68
N ASP A 136 12.78 -5.02 17.57
CA ASP A 136 11.86 -4.00 18.10
C ASP A 136 12.60 -2.89 18.86
N LYS A 137 13.67 -3.23 19.61
CA LYS A 137 14.55 -2.25 20.27
C LYS A 137 15.21 -1.31 19.28
N ARG A 138 15.79 -1.85 18.19
CA ARG A 138 16.42 -1.06 17.14
C ARG A 138 15.43 -0.12 16.47
N LEU A 139 14.22 -0.61 16.19
CA LEU A 139 13.15 0.18 15.61
C LEU A 139 12.73 1.33 16.53
N LEU A 140 12.49 1.05 17.81
CA LEU A 140 12.10 2.06 18.80
C LEU A 140 13.20 3.09 19.05
N LEU A 141 14.46 2.66 19.08
CA LEU A 141 15.60 3.54 19.21
C LEU A 141 15.71 4.49 18.00
N ALA A 142 15.57 3.97 16.78
CA ALA A 142 15.57 4.78 15.57
C ALA A 142 14.42 5.80 15.57
N GLN A 143 13.21 5.38 15.97
CA GLN A 143 12.03 6.26 16.03
C GLN A 143 12.16 7.38 17.05
N GLU A 144 12.84 7.14 18.17
CA GLU A 144 13.09 8.17 19.18
C GLU A 144 14.29 9.07 18.84
N GLY A 145 14.73 9.06 17.59
CA GLY A 145 15.87 9.85 17.13
C GLY A 145 17.15 9.47 17.85
N TYR A 146 17.34 8.17 18.14
CA TYR A 146 18.50 7.62 18.83
C TYR A 146 18.71 8.17 20.24
N LYS A 147 17.62 8.53 20.95
CA LYS A 147 17.64 8.97 22.34
C LYS A 147 17.34 7.81 23.28
N SER A 148 18.40 7.19 23.84
CA SER A 148 18.33 5.96 24.64
C SER A 148 17.27 5.99 25.75
N ALA A 149 17.14 7.12 26.46
CA ALA A 149 16.17 7.28 27.54
C ALA A 149 14.70 7.33 27.06
N LYS A 150 14.44 7.99 25.93
CA LYS A 150 13.10 8.02 25.33
C LYS A 150 12.74 6.65 24.76
N ALA A 151 13.69 6.01 24.08
CA ALA A 151 13.53 4.66 23.57
C ALA A 151 13.22 3.68 24.71
N ALA A 152 13.95 3.74 25.82
CA ALA A 152 13.69 2.90 27.00
C ALA A 152 12.28 3.11 27.57
N ASN A 153 11.81 4.37 27.70
CA ASN A 153 10.44 4.65 28.14
C ASN A 153 9.41 4.01 27.19
N ARG A 154 9.59 4.21 25.88
CA ARG A 154 8.64 3.73 24.87
C ARG A 154 8.62 2.21 24.75
N ILE A 155 9.79 1.57 24.87
CA ILE A 155 9.93 0.13 24.95
C ILE A 155 9.16 -0.39 26.17
N GLU A 156 9.35 0.20 27.35
CA GLU A 156 8.65 -0.20 28.56
C GLU A 156 7.12 -0.09 28.41
N GLU A 157 6.63 1.03 27.88
CA GLU A 157 5.21 1.21 27.61
C GLU A 157 4.71 0.18 26.59
N HIS A 158 5.48 -0.11 25.55
CA HIS A 158 5.13 -1.12 24.55
C HIS A 158 4.93 -2.50 25.16
N TRP A 159 5.81 -2.89 26.07
CA TRP A 159 5.68 -4.13 26.80
C TRP A 159 4.48 -4.17 27.72
N LYS A 160 4.21 -3.08 28.45
CA LYS A 160 3.01 -2.96 29.29
C LYS A 160 1.75 -3.12 28.46
N THR A 161 1.67 -2.45 27.31
CA THR A 161 0.56 -2.57 26.36
C THR A 161 0.44 -4.01 25.85
N LYS A 162 1.53 -4.62 25.39
CA LYS A 162 1.51 -6.00 24.87
C LYS A 162 1.06 -7.00 25.93
N LEU A 163 1.53 -6.84 27.18
CA LEU A 163 1.14 -7.67 28.31
C LEU A 163 -0.33 -7.50 28.66
N GLU A 164 -0.85 -6.26 28.68
CA GLU A 164 -2.28 -5.97 28.90
C GLU A 164 -3.16 -6.63 27.83
N LEU A 165 -2.75 -6.52 26.57
CA LEU A 165 -3.54 -6.95 25.43
C LEU A 165 -3.53 -8.47 25.22
N PHE A 166 -2.36 -9.11 25.36
CA PHE A 166 -2.16 -10.51 24.96
C PHE A 166 -1.82 -11.45 26.14
N GLY A 167 -1.56 -10.91 27.33
CA GLY A 167 -1.18 -11.70 28.49
C GLY A 167 0.29 -12.15 28.46
N PRO A 168 0.76 -12.78 29.56
CA PRO A 168 2.16 -13.12 29.74
C PRO A 168 2.67 -14.18 28.74
N GLU A 169 1.81 -15.08 28.26
CA GLU A 169 2.23 -16.18 27.37
C GLU A 169 2.62 -15.73 25.95
N LEU A 170 2.12 -14.58 25.53
CA LEU A 170 2.31 -14.02 24.19
C LEU A 170 3.18 -12.77 24.19
N VAL A 171 3.50 -12.23 25.38
CA VAL A 171 4.27 -11.00 25.49
C VAL A 171 5.67 -11.18 24.86
N GLU A 172 6.31 -12.33 25.10
CA GLU A 172 7.65 -12.66 24.58
C GLU A 172 7.66 -13.15 23.12
N LYS A 173 6.48 -13.46 22.57
CA LYS A 173 6.34 -14.07 21.24
C LYS A 173 6.04 -13.01 20.19
N LYS A 174 6.43 -13.30 18.94
CA LYS A 174 5.89 -12.58 17.79
C LYS A 174 4.40 -12.89 17.71
N ILE A 175 3.56 -11.86 17.78
CA ILE A 175 2.11 -12.02 17.63
C ILE A 175 1.82 -12.41 16.19
N VAL A 176 1.10 -13.51 16.00
CA VAL A 176 0.67 -14.02 14.70
C VAL A 176 -0.85 -13.93 14.55
N LEU A 177 -1.37 -14.09 13.34
CA LEU A 177 -2.80 -14.06 13.08
C LEU A 177 -3.57 -15.14 13.86
N ALA A 178 -2.95 -16.28 14.13
CA ALA A 178 -3.53 -17.34 14.96
C ALA A 178 -3.77 -16.91 16.41
N ASP A 179 -3.02 -15.93 16.92
CA ASP A 179 -3.22 -15.39 18.27
C ASP A 179 -4.43 -14.44 18.34
N MET A 180 -4.92 -14.00 17.17
CA MET A 180 -6.07 -13.11 17.02
C MET A 180 -7.40 -13.85 17.01
N THR A 181 -7.37 -15.16 16.81
CA THR A 181 -8.55 -16.04 16.68
C THR A 181 -8.89 -16.80 17.96
N ARG A 182 -8.12 -16.63 19.05
CA ARG A 182 -8.31 -17.40 20.29
C ARG A 182 -9.15 -16.70 21.37
N GLU A 183 -10.11 -17.49 21.85
CA GLU A 183 -10.91 -17.40 23.07
C GLU A 183 -12.17 -16.52 23.03
N GLY A 184 -13.29 -17.17 22.69
CA GLY A 184 -14.64 -16.66 22.91
C GLY A 184 -15.36 -16.22 21.63
N LYS A 185 -16.69 -16.11 21.74
CA LYS A 185 -17.56 -15.53 20.70
C LYS A 185 -17.36 -14.00 20.66
N THR A 186 -16.15 -13.51 20.37
CA THR A 186 -15.97 -12.08 20.12
C THR A 186 -16.70 -11.72 18.83
N GLU A 187 -17.52 -10.66 18.84
CA GLU A 187 -18.26 -10.24 17.62
C GLU A 187 -17.34 -9.50 16.62
N VAL A 188 -16.07 -9.25 16.97
CA VAL A 188 -15.08 -8.59 16.10
C VAL A 188 -13.84 -9.47 15.94
N ALA A 189 -13.51 -9.78 14.68
CA ALA A 189 -12.32 -10.50 14.25
C ALA A 189 -11.48 -9.64 13.28
N VAL A 190 -10.25 -10.09 13.00
CA VAL A 190 -9.41 -9.44 11.98
C VAL A 190 -10.13 -9.48 10.63
N GLU A 191 -10.79 -10.59 10.32
CA GLU A 191 -11.55 -10.86 9.09
C GLU A 191 -12.69 -9.87 8.82
N ASP A 192 -13.19 -9.16 9.84
CA ASP A 192 -14.25 -8.17 9.67
C ASP A 192 -13.78 -6.91 8.93
N GLY A 193 -12.47 -6.68 8.85
CA GLY A 193 -11.89 -5.64 8.00
C GLY A 193 -12.10 -4.21 8.49
N PHE A 194 -12.49 -4.00 9.75
CA PHE A 194 -12.57 -2.64 10.31
C PHE A 194 -11.22 -1.93 10.29
N VAL A 195 -10.12 -2.68 10.37
CA VAL A 195 -8.76 -2.20 10.13
C VAL A 195 -8.23 -2.92 8.89
N GLN A 196 -7.82 -2.19 7.86
CA GLN A 196 -7.27 -2.74 6.61
C GLN A 196 -5.95 -2.07 6.26
N ILE A 197 -5.03 -2.81 5.65
CA ILE A 197 -3.80 -2.27 5.05
C ILE A 197 -4.07 -2.12 3.56
N LEU A 198 -3.91 -0.92 3.03
CA LEU A 198 -4.15 -0.68 1.61
C LEU A 198 -2.94 -1.16 0.80
N PRO A 199 -3.14 -1.71 -0.41
CA PRO A 199 -2.06 -2.18 -1.28
C PRO A 199 -1.36 -1.01 -2.01
N THR A 200 -1.26 0.13 -1.34
CA THR A 200 -0.66 1.36 -1.86
C THR A 200 0.05 2.12 -0.75
N ARG A 201 1.01 2.94 -1.15
CA ARG A 201 1.60 3.99 -0.32
C ARG A 201 1.00 5.33 -0.69
N ASP A 202 1.09 6.30 0.22
CA ASP A 202 0.77 7.69 -0.08
C ASP A 202 1.94 8.39 -0.81
N LEU A 203 1.80 9.68 -1.15
CA LEU A 203 2.85 10.46 -1.83
C LEU A 203 4.17 10.51 -1.04
N GLY A 204 4.10 10.42 0.30
CA GLY A 204 5.28 10.40 1.16
C GLY A 204 5.93 9.01 1.27
N GLY A 205 5.47 8.03 0.50
CA GLY A 205 5.98 6.66 0.55
C GLY A 205 5.54 5.89 1.79
N ARG A 206 4.54 6.37 2.54
CA ARG A 206 4.07 5.71 3.78
C ARG A 206 3.05 4.65 3.48
N ALA A 207 3.07 3.56 4.26
CA ALA A 207 2.00 2.57 4.17
C ALA A 207 0.69 3.22 4.63
N VAL A 208 -0.39 2.97 3.90
CA VAL A 208 -1.71 3.49 4.25
C VAL A 208 -2.49 2.40 4.98
N MET A 209 -2.93 2.73 6.18
CA MET A 209 -3.85 1.89 6.95
C MET A 209 -5.20 2.59 7.01
N PHE A 210 -6.27 1.86 6.74
CA PHE A 210 -7.63 2.34 6.82
C PHE A 210 -8.29 1.77 8.07
N PHE A 211 -9.02 2.62 8.80
CA PHE A 211 -9.77 2.25 9.98
C PHE A 211 -11.19 2.80 9.89
N GLN A 212 -12.16 1.90 9.69
CA GLN A 212 -13.57 2.27 9.81
C GLN A 212 -13.98 2.19 11.27
N TYR A 213 -14.38 3.32 11.82
CA TYR A 213 -14.81 3.39 13.21
C TYR A 213 -16.31 3.22 13.36
N ASP A 214 -16.68 2.28 14.22
CA ASP A 214 -18.02 2.12 14.77
C ASP A 214 -17.95 2.32 16.30
N PRO A 215 -18.51 3.40 16.86
CA PRO A 215 -18.47 3.65 18.30
C PRO A 215 -19.21 2.60 19.13
N ALA A 216 -20.29 2.03 18.62
CA ALA A 216 -21.08 1.04 19.36
C ALA A 216 -20.29 -0.26 19.49
N LEU A 217 -19.68 -0.69 18.39
CA LEU A 217 -18.85 -1.88 18.34
C LEU A 217 -17.56 -1.69 19.15
N TYR A 218 -16.92 -0.53 19.00
CA TYR A 218 -15.70 -0.19 19.72
C TYR A 218 -15.90 -0.15 21.23
N SER A 219 -16.99 0.46 21.70
CA SER A 219 -17.28 0.54 23.14
C SER A 219 -17.48 -0.84 23.77
N LYS A 220 -18.10 -1.78 23.03
CA LYS A 220 -18.32 -3.16 23.48
C LYS A 220 -17.03 -3.99 23.49
N GLN A 221 -16.13 -3.76 22.53
CA GLN A 221 -14.98 -4.63 22.26
C GLN A 221 -13.64 -3.89 22.18
N SER A 222 -13.48 -2.84 22.98
CA SER A 222 -12.30 -1.96 22.93
C SER A 222 -10.97 -2.71 23.08
N LYS A 223 -10.91 -3.74 23.95
CA LYS A 223 -9.70 -4.58 24.09
C LYS A 223 -9.38 -5.35 22.80
N GLN A 224 -10.38 -5.94 22.15
CA GLN A 224 -10.18 -6.72 20.93
C GLN A 224 -9.79 -5.81 19.76
N PHE A 225 -10.39 -4.64 19.62
CA PHE A 225 -9.95 -3.64 18.64
C PHE A 225 -8.50 -3.21 18.85
N ARG A 226 -8.08 -2.97 20.11
CA ARG A 226 -6.68 -2.63 20.41
C ARG A 226 -5.73 -3.77 20.04
N ARG A 227 -6.11 -5.04 20.26
CA ARG A 227 -5.34 -6.21 19.79
C ARG A 227 -5.22 -6.21 18.27
N ILE A 228 -6.33 -6.00 17.54
CA ILE A 228 -6.34 -5.92 16.07
C ILE A 228 -5.44 -4.81 15.58
N LEU A 229 -5.61 -3.59 16.12
CA LEU A 229 -4.81 -2.44 15.73
C LEU A 229 -3.32 -2.66 15.99
N PHE A 230 -2.96 -3.19 17.16
CA PHE A 230 -1.59 -3.56 17.51
C PHE A 230 -1.00 -4.55 16.49
N TYR A 231 -1.73 -5.64 16.20
CA TYR A 231 -1.29 -6.66 15.26
C TYR A 231 -1.13 -6.12 13.83
N MET A 232 -2.08 -5.33 13.35
CA MET A 232 -2.04 -4.73 12.02
C MET A 232 -0.85 -3.79 11.87
N MET A 233 -0.61 -2.92 12.86
CA MET A 233 0.56 -2.03 12.89
C MET A 233 1.87 -2.82 12.94
N ALA A 234 1.98 -3.81 13.83
CA ALA A 234 3.16 -4.68 13.91
C ALA A 234 3.43 -5.43 12.59
N THR A 235 2.38 -5.76 11.84
CA THR A 235 2.51 -6.40 10.53
C THR A 235 3.07 -5.43 9.48
N VAL A 236 2.56 -4.20 9.44
CA VAL A 236 3.00 -3.15 8.51
C VAL A 236 4.47 -2.76 8.73
N LEU A 237 4.95 -2.82 9.97
CA LEU A 237 6.34 -2.51 10.35
C LEU A 237 7.35 -3.61 9.99
N GLN A 238 6.91 -4.76 9.48
CA GLN A 238 7.83 -5.76 8.93
C GLN A 238 8.48 -5.26 7.63
N ASP A 239 7.90 -4.25 6.98
CA ASP A 239 8.49 -3.59 5.82
C ASP A 239 9.41 -2.45 6.24
N GLU A 240 10.68 -2.56 5.88
CA GLU A 240 11.74 -1.58 6.20
C GLU A 240 11.40 -0.17 5.71
N GLU A 241 10.75 -0.02 4.55
CA GLU A 241 10.37 1.30 4.04
C GLU A 241 9.31 1.95 4.92
N THR A 242 8.38 1.15 5.46
CA THR A 242 7.37 1.66 6.38
C THR A 242 7.97 2.07 7.72
N VAL A 243 8.99 1.36 8.21
CA VAL A 243 9.73 1.77 9.40
C VAL A 243 10.32 3.17 9.23
N LYS A 244 10.88 3.45 8.04
CA LYS A 244 11.54 4.72 7.73
C LYS A 244 10.56 5.87 7.51
N ARG A 245 9.49 5.63 6.74
CA ARG A 245 8.53 6.68 6.34
C ARG A 245 7.40 6.85 7.35
N GLY A 246 7.09 5.81 8.10
CA GLY A 246 5.95 5.69 8.99
C GLY A 246 4.66 5.28 8.28
N ILE A 247 3.55 5.44 9.00
CA ILE A 247 2.21 5.01 8.59
C ILE A 247 1.33 6.24 8.40
N THR A 248 0.53 6.23 7.35
CA THR A 248 -0.59 7.16 7.18
C THR A 248 -1.87 6.43 7.57
N LEU A 249 -2.53 6.89 8.63
CA LEU A 249 -3.77 6.31 9.11
C LEU A 249 -4.96 7.10 8.56
N VAL A 250 -5.87 6.45 7.85
CA VAL A 250 -7.14 7.01 7.39
C VAL A 250 -8.25 6.47 8.28
N VAL A 251 -8.83 7.34 9.09
CA VAL A 251 -9.93 7.02 9.99
C VAL A 251 -11.23 7.49 9.36
N TRP A 252 -12.11 6.53 9.05
CA TRP A 252 -13.41 6.81 8.47
C TRP A 252 -14.50 6.70 9.54
N ASN A 253 -15.15 7.82 9.83
CA ASN A 253 -16.25 7.87 10.78
C ASN A 253 -17.60 7.84 10.08
N THR A 254 -18.36 6.77 10.30
CA THR A 254 -19.74 6.66 9.78
C THR A 254 -20.79 7.27 10.72
N THR A 255 -20.40 7.75 11.91
CA THR A 255 -21.34 8.23 12.92
C THR A 255 -21.25 9.74 13.15
N PRO A 256 -22.37 10.45 13.34
CA PRO A 256 -22.36 11.90 13.56
C PRO A 256 -21.83 12.33 14.94
N LYS A 257 -21.51 11.38 15.84
CA LYS A 257 -21.16 11.72 17.23
C LYS A 257 -19.71 12.17 17.34
N PRO A 258 -19.38 13.22 18.11
CA PRO A 258 -18.00 13.58 18.40
C PRO A 258 -17.33 12.48 19.23
N TRP A 259 -16.37 11.77 18.64
CA TRP A 259 -15.79 10.55 19.22
C TRP A 259 -14.26 10.55 19.18
N PHE A 260 -13.64 11.68 18.86
CA PHE A 260 -12.19 11.76 18.73
C PHE A 260 -11.48 11.27 20.03
N ASP A 261 -12.14 11.33 21.18
CA ASP A 261 -11.54 10.97 22.47
C ASP A 261 -11.41 9.45 22.75
N PRO A 262 -12.44 8.59 22.63
CA PRO A 262 -12.28 7.15 22.89
C PRO A 262 -11.23 6.43 22.05
N PHE A 263 -11.12 6.75 20.76
CA PHE A 263 -10.12 6.16 19.89
C PHE A 263 -8.74 6.71 20.17
N TRP A 264 -8.60 8.03 20.32
CA TRP A 264 -7.30 8.61 20.64
C TRP A 264 -6.79 8.11 21.99
N ASN A 265 -7.66 8.02 23.01
CA ASN A 265 -7.33 7.46 24.32
C ASN A 265 -6.94 5.98 24.25
N ALA A 266 -7.39 5.25 23.24
CA ALA A 266 -6.99 3.88 23.04
C ALA A 266 -5.69 3.79 22.29
N TYR A 267 -5.54 4.55 21.21
CA TYR A 267 -4.36 4.64 20.39
C TYR A 267 -3.15 5.14 21.19
N SER A 268 -3.32 6.19 21.99
CA SER A 268 -2.27 6.74 22.88
C SER A 268 -1.79 5.73 23.92
N LYS A 269 -2.63 4.75 24.27
CA LYS A 269 -2.27 3.62 25.15
C LYS A 269 -1.60 2.48 24.41
N ILE A 270 -1.65 2.45 23.08
CA ILE A 270 -0.86 1.52 22.31
C ILE A 270 0.50 2.17 22.09
N ALA A 271 1.38 2.02 23.07
CA ALA A 271 2.79 2.30 22.87
C ALA A 271 3.33 1.18 21.99
N ALA A 272 3.75 1.50 20.79
CA ALA A 272 4.37 0.51 19.94
C ALA A 272 5.38 1.12 18.99
N PRO A 273 6.23 0.28 18.37
CA PRO A 273 7.32 0.68 17.48
C PRO A 273 6.82 1.25 16.15
N TYR A 274 5.73 2.01 16.12
CA TYR A 274 5.23 2.68 14.93
C TYR A 274 5.25 4.19 15.07
N GLN A 275 5.49 4.85 13.94
CA GLN A 275 5.29 6.26 13.76
C GLN A 275 4.05 6.45 12.87
N ILE A 276 2.97 6.99 13.43
CA ILE A 276 1.90 7.55 12.60
C ILE A 276 2.38 8.93 12.19
N SER A 277 2.83 9.03 10.95
CA SER A 277 3.36 10.28 10.40
C SER A 277 2.22 11.21 9.97
N LYS A 278 1.08 10.65 9.52
CA LYS A 278 -0.12 11.41 9.17
C LYS A 278 -1.39 10.69 9.61
N LEU A 279 -2.36 11.46 10.07
CA LEU A 279 -3.68 10.99 10.46
C LEU A 279 -4.74 11.75 9.68
N HIS A 280 -5.41 11.06 8.75
CA HIS A 280 -6.58 11.59 8.06
C HIS A 280 -7.83 11.16 8.80
N TYR A 281 -8.67 12.12 9.14
CA TYR A 281 -9.97 11.88 9.74
C TYR A 281 -11.04 12.30 8.74
N CYS A 282 -11.81 11.33 8.23
CA CYS A 282 -12.85 11.56 7.23
C CYS A 282 -14.23 11.38 7.87
N GLN A 283 -15.09 12.37 7.70
CA GLN A 283 -16.43 12.37 8.28
C GLN A 283 -17.46 12.95 7.29
N GLU A 284 -18.57 12.24 7.14
CA GLU A 284 -19.64 12.62 6.20
C GLU A 284 -20.51 13.79 6.70
N VAL A 285 -20.55 14.03 8.02
CA VAL A 285 -21.49 14.97 8.67
C VAL A 285 -20.80 16.28 9.10
N GLN A 286 -21.40 17.42 8.73
CA GLN A 286 -20.84 18.78 8.86
C GLN A 286 -20.90 19.41 10.28
N ASP A 287 -21.65 18.87 11.23
CA ASP A 287 -21.94 19.56 12.50
C ASP A 287 -20.96 19.27 13.66
N VAL A 288 -19.65 19.16 13.40
CA VAL A 288 -18.67 19.05 14.50
C VAL A 288 -18.14 20.43 14.88
N PRO A 289 -18.28 20.88 16.14
CA PRO A 289 -17.72 22.16 16.59
C PRO A 289 -16.20 22.21 16.41
N TYR A 290 -15.73 23.24 15.72
CA TYR A 290 -14.33 23.51 15.33
C TYR A 290 -13.30 23.50 16.49
N SER A 291 -13.73 23.73 17.73
CA SER A 291 -12.83 23.94 18.88
C SER A 291 -12.02 22.71 19.32
N VAL A 292 -12.39 21.49 18.92
CA VAL A 292 -11.60 20.27 19.19
C VAL A 292 -10.38 20.16 18.26
N GLN A 293 -10.35 20.92 17.16
CA GLN A 293 -9.39 20.80 16.06
C GLN A 293 -8.02 21.41 16.38
N GLU A 294 -7.95 22.62 16.93
CA GLU A 294 -6.69 23.39 17.08
C GLU A 294 -5.69 22.81 18.10
N ARG A 295 -6.16 22.10 19.14
CA ARG A 295 -5.26 21.70 20.26
C ARG A 295 -4.31 20.56 19.91
N ARG A 296 -4.58 19.80 18.84
CA ARG A 296 -3.95 18.49 18.60
C ARG A 296 -3.06 18.43 17.34
N GLU A 297 -3.00 19.49 16.54
CA GLU A 297 -2.13 19.59 15.35
C GLU A 297 -0.62 19.59 15.67
N LYS A 298 -0.23 19.79 16.94
CA LYS A 298 1.18 19.97 17.32
C LYS A 298 1.99 18.66 17.49
N GLU A 299 1.35 17.51 17.64
CA GLU A 299 2.05 16.23 17.90
C GLU A 299 1.99 15.24 16.73
N THR A 300 0.93 15.30 15.94
CA THR A 300 0.73 14.49 14.72
C THR A 300 0.10 15.39 13.66
N ASP A 301 0.51 15.25 12.39
CA ASP A 301 -0.11 15.96 11.26
C ASP A 301 -1.51 15.36 11.01
N ILE A 302 -2.47 15.87 11.78
CA ILE A 302 -3.89 15.50 11.74
C ILE A 302 -4.57 16.36 10.69
N ARG A 303 -5.32 15.71 9.80
CA ARG A 303 -6.04 16.37 8.71
C ARG A 303 -7.48 15.91 8.71
N MET A 304 -8.39 16.85 8.88
CA MET A 304 -9.82 16.58 8.87
C MET A 304 -10.39 16.82 7.47
N HIS A 305 -11.10 15.83 6.96
CA HIS A 305 -11.86 15.87 5.73
C HIS A 305 -13.34 15.78 6.11
N GLN A 306 -14.11 16.78 5.70
CA GLN A 306 -15.54 16.87 5.98
C GLN A 306 -16.29 17.05 4.66
N GLY A 307 -17.45 16.42 4.55
CA GLY A 307 -18.30 16.50 3.37
C GLY A 307 -18.71 15.13 2.87
N SER A 308 -19.32 15.08 1.69
CA SER A 308 -19.69 13.85 1.01
C SER A 308 -18.52 12.86 0.89
N LEU A 309 -18.86 11.58 0.68
CA LEU A 309 -17.88 10.53 0.36
C LEU A 309 -16.91 10.99 -0.74
N GLN A 310 -17.42 11.57 -1.82
CA GLN A 310 -16.62 12.06 -2.93
C GLN A 310 -15.66 13.19 -2.54
N GLU A 311 -16.10 14.14 -1.71
CA GLU A 311 -15.24 15.25 -1.24
C GLU A 311 -14.11 14.74 -0.35
N CYS A 312 -14.42 13.83 0.58
CA CYS A 312 -13.40 13.18 1.41
C CYS A 312 -12.40 12.38 0.56
N LEU A 313 -12.88 11.58 -0.40
CA LEU A 313 -12.02 10.84 -1.32
C LEU A 313 -11.16 11.77 -2.18
N HIS A 314 -11.73 12.88 -2.65
CA HIS A 314 -11.01 13.89 -3.41
C HIS A 314 -9.88 14.51 -2.58
N GLY A 315 -10.15 14.85 -1.32
CA GLY A 315 -9.12 15.36 -0.40
C GLY A 315 -7.98 14.37 -0.16
N LEU A 316 -8.29 13.07 -0.01
CA LEU A 316 -7.27 12.02 0.12
C LEU A 316 -6.43 11.84 -1.15
N VAL A 317 -7.05 11.88 -2.33
CA VAL A 317 -6.37 11.73 -3.62
C VAL A 317 -5.51 12.94 -3.94
N VAL A 318 -6.08 14.15 -3.91
CA VAL A 318 -5.40 15.35 -4.41
C VAL A 318 -4.29 15.79 -3.47
N SER A 319 -4.55 15.79 -2.15
CA SER A 319 -3.59 16.34 -1.20
C SER A 319 -2.54 15.32 -0.75
N TYR A 320 -2.86 14.02 -0.80
CA TYR A 320 -1.98 12.98 -0.23
C TYR A 320 -1.67 11.83 -1.19
N GLY A 321 -2.26 11.83 -2.40
CA GLY A 321 -2.09 10.81 -3.43
C GLY A 321 -2.43 9.41 -2.96
N ILE A 322 -3.45 9.28 -2.10
CA ILE A 322 -4.05 7.99 -1.76
C ILE A 322 -5.16 7.72 -2.78
N PRO A 323 -5.01 6.77 -3.72
CA PRO A 323 -5.99 6.56 -4.78
C PRO A 323 -7.35 6.12 -4.21
N SER A 324 -8.43 6.77 -4.64
CA SER A 324 -9.78 6.53 -4.12
C SER A 324 -10.25 5.10 -4.31
N HIS A 325 -9.84 4.43 -5.39
CA HIS A 325 -10.19 3.03 -5.67
C HIS A 325 -9.54 2.01 -4.72
N PHE A 326 -8.57 2.42 -3.89
CA PHE A 326 -8.02 1.58 -2.82
C PHE A 326 -8.70 1.81 -1.47
N ILE A 327 -9.52 2.86 -1.32
CA ILE A 327 -10.30 3.05 -0.10
C ILE A 327 -11.38 1.96 -0.08
N PRO A 328 -11.47 1.15 0.98
CA PRO A 328 -12.31 -0.04 1.01
C PRO A 328 -13.76 0.32 1.36
N LEU A 329 -14.32 1.28 0.63
CA LEU A 329 -15.69 1.73 0.77
C LEU A 329 -16.41 1.57 -0.56
N THR A 330 -17.61 1.02 -0.50
CA THR A 330 -18.55 1.03 -1.62
C THR A 330 -19.15 2.43 -1.79
N PHE A 331 -19.87 2.66 -2.89
CA PHE A 331 -20.49 3.97 -3.18
C PHE A 331 -21.54 4.40 -2.14
N ASP A 332 -22.10 3.45 -1.39
CA ASP A 332 -23.03 3.65 -0.27
C ASP A 332 -22.31 3.72 1.10
N GLY A 333 -20.97 3.84 1.11
CA GLY A 333 -20.17 3.98 2.32
C GLY A 333 -20.05 2.70 3.16
N GLN A 334 -20.45 1.55 2.62
CA GLN A 334 -20.26 0.26 3.28
C GLN A 334 -18.85 -0.25 3.08
N LEU A 335 -18.38 -1.07 4.02
CA LEU A 335 -17.03 -1.60 4.01
C LEU A 335 -16.88 -2.71 2.94
N ASP A 336 -16.01 -2.51 1.96
CA ASP A 336 -15.56 -3.58 1.09
C ASP A 336 -14.45 -4.38 1.78
N ARG A 337 -14.64 -5.70 1.89
CA ARG A 337 -13.71 -6.61 2.56
C ARG A 337 -12.97 -7.52 1.60
N LYS A 338 -13.24 -7.42 0.29
CA LYS A 338 -12.71 -8.38 -0.70
C LYS A 338 -11.20 -8.43 -0.71
N GLU A 339 -10.53 -7.27 -0.78
CA GLU A 339 -9.08 -7.21 -0.77
C GLU A 339 -8.50 -7.50 0.62
N HIS A 340 -9.20 -7.09 1.69
CA HIS A 340 -8.82 -7.44 3.06
C HIS A 340 -8.81 -8.95 3.33
N LEU A 341 -9.86 -9.67 2.93
CA LEU A 341 -9.91 -11.13 3.10
C LEU A 341 -8.81 -11.85 2.31
N ARG A 342 -8.44 -11.32 1.14
CA ARG A 342 -7.25 -11.80 0.41
C ARG A 342 -5.98 -11.52 1.17
N TRP A 343 -5.84 -10.34 1.77
CA TRP A 343 -4.71 -10.00 2.63
C TRP A 343 -4.63 -10.93 3.86
N VAL A 344 -5.76 -11.25 4.50
CA VAL A 344 -5.80 -12.19 5.64
C VAL A 344 -5.30 -13.58 5.22
N GLU A 345 -5.80 -14.10 4.10
CA GLU A 345 -5.38 -15.40 3.58
C GLU A 345 -3.89 -15.41 3.21
N LEU A 346 -3.44 -14.35 2.54
CA LEU A 346 -2.04 -14.12 2.26
C LEU A 346 -1.21 -14.12 3.56
N ARG A 347 -1.70 -13.44 4.59
CA ARG A 347 -0.98 -13.31 5.85
C ARG A 347 -0.80 -14.66 6.55
N ARG A 348 -1.80 -15.54 6.51
CA ARG A 348 -1.68 -16.93 7.01
C ARG A 348 -0.54 -17.67 6.32
N ARG A 349 -0.38 -17.48 5.00
CA ARG A 349 0.70 -18.12 4.23
C ARG A 349 2.07 -17.54 4.57
N ILE A 350 2.19 -16.22 4.63
CA ILE A 350 3.45 -15.56 5.02
C ILE A 350 3.91 -16.07 6.39
N GLU A 351 3.01 -16.17 7.36
CA GLU A 351 3.33 -16.64 8.70
C GLU A 351 3.71 -18.12 8.75
N SER A 352 3.30 -18.91 7.74
CA SER A 352 3.75 -20.30 7.58
C SER A 352 5.16 -20.43 6.99
N PHE A 353 5.74 -19.37 6.40
CA PHE A 353 7.09 -19.42 5.86
C PHE A 353 8.15 -19.44 6.97
N THR A 354 9.33 -19.96 6.65
CA THR A 354 10.52 -19.85 7.50
C THR A 354 10.90 -18.39 7.73
N LEU A 355 11.45 -18.06 8.90
CA LEU A 355 11.83 -16.68 9.26
C LEU A 355 12.70 -15.94 8.21
N PRO A 356 13.73 -16.54 7.59
CA PRO A 356 14.53 -15.85 6.58
C PRO A 356 13.70 -15.45 5.35
N ARG A 357 12.78 -16.32 4.94
CA ARG A 357 11.88 -16.05 3.82
C ARG A 357 10.85 -14.97 4.17
N GLN A 358 10.34 -14.96 5.40
CA GLN A 358 9.43 -13.90 5.86
C GLN A 358 10.07 -12.50 5.75
N GLN A 359 11.38 -12.38 6.01
CA GLN A 359 12.11 -11.11 5.93
C GLN A 359 12.23 -10.58 4.49
N ASN A 360 12.11 -11.44 3.49
CA ASN A 360 12.16 -11.07 2.09
C ASN A 360 10.78 -10.74 1.51
N VAL A 361 9.69 -10.99 2.25
CA VAL A 361 8.35 -10.66 1.78
C VAL A 361 8.09 -9.16 1.92
N VAL A 362 7.68 -8.54 0.82
CA VAL A 362 7.23 -7.14 0.76
C VAL A 362 5.73 -7.13 0.57
N LEU A 363 5.00 -6.50 1.50
CA LEU A 363 3.55 -6.39 1.43
C LEU A 363 3.10 -5.29 0.47
N VAL A 364 3.74 -4.13 0.52
CA VAL A 364 3.37 -2.95 -0.27
C VAL A 364 4.63 -2.36 -0.93
N PRO A 365 4.84 -2.62 -2.23
CA PRO A 365 5.97 -2.06 -2.96
C PRO A 365 6.08 -0.53 -2.84
N ALA A 366 7.30 -0.04 -2.75
CA ALA A 366 7.64 1.38 -2.80
C ALA A 366 7.69 1.88 -4.24
N GLN A 367 7.48 3.19 -4.46
CA GLN A 367 7.49 3.79 -5.81
C GLN A 367 8.82 3.58 -6.56
N SER A 368 9.92 3.44 -5.83
CA SER A 368 11.27 3.14 -6.32
C SER A 368 11.52 1.66 -6.65
N ASP A 369 10.63 0.75 -6.22
CA ASP A 369 10.79 -0.69 -6.45
C ASP A 369 10.60 -1.05 -7.93
N VAL A 370 11.36 -2.04 -8.38
CA VAL A 370 11.26 -2.65 -9.71
C VAL A 370 10.47 -3.93 -9.59
N LEU A 371 9.24 -3.90 -10.09
CA LEU A 371 8.33 -5.04 -10.11
C LEU A 371 8.64 -5.94 -11.31
N LEU A 372 9.05 -7.17 -11.03
CA LEU A 372 9.33 -8.21 -12.01
C LEU A 372 8.16 -9.20 -12.06
N GLY A 373 7.57 -9.39 -13.25
CA GLY A 373 6.45 -10.31 -13.44
C GLY A 373 5.62 -10.01 -14.69
N LYS A 374 4.56 -10.80 -14.90
CA LYS A 374 3.68 -10.69 -16.08
C LYS A 374 2.82 -9.41 -16.08
N ARG A 375 2.55 -8.83 -14.91
CA ARG A 375 1.75 -7.60 -14.75
C ARG A 375 2.66 -6.48 -14.29
N LYS A 376 3.18 -5.71 -15.24
CA LYS A 376 3.96 -4.51 -14.94
C LYS A 376 3.00 -3.41 -14.52
N MET A 377 3.07 -2.96 -13.28
CA MET A 377 2.49 -1.66 -12.91
C MET A 377 3.44 -0.57 -13.38
N SER A 378 2.89 0.56 -13.82
CA SER A 378 3.68 1.75 -14.17
C SER A 378 4.19 2.42 -12.90
N MET A 379 5.21 1.82 -12.27
CA MET A 379 5.89 2.37 -11.11
C MET A 379 7.15 3.13 -11.54
N ASN A 380 7.54 4.16 -10.78
CA ASN A 380 8.71 4.97 -11.10
C ASN A 380 9.99 4.12 -11.17
N GLY A 381 10.15 3.14 -10.29
CA GLY A 381 11.25 2.18 -10.31
C GLY A 381 11.33 1.41 -11.64
N ASN A 382 10.20 0.87 -12.13
CA ASN A 382 10.13 0.21 -13.43
C ASN A 382 10.46 1.14 -14.61
N VAL A 383 10.04 2.41 -14.56
CA VAL A 383 10.34 3.40 -15.59
C VAL A 383 11.85 3.67 -15.65
N ILE A 384 12.46 3.98 -14.50
CA ILE A 384 13.90 4.22 -14.40
C ILE A 384 14.67 2.98 -14.85
N TYR A 385 14.29 1.80 -14.35
CA TYR A 385 14.89 0.54 -14.74
C TYR A 385 14.88 0.32 -16.26
N HIS A 386 13.73 0.52 -16.91
CA HIS A 386 13.62 0.38 -18.36
C HIS A 386 14.43 1.42 -19.13
N GLN A 387 14.50 2.66 -18.65
CA GLN A 387 15.36 3.69 -19.24
C GLN A 387 16.85 3.30 -19.15
N MET A 388 17.28 2.78 -18.00
CA MET A 388 18.67 2.34 -17.82
C MET A 388 19.03 1.15 -18.71
N VAL A 389 18.14 0.16 -18.83
CA VAL A 389 18.37 -0.97 -19.74
C VAL A 389 18.42 -0.47 -21.20
N ALA A 390 17.46 0.35 -21.62
CA ALA A 390 17.44 0.90 -22.98
C ALA A 390 18.72 1.70 -23.30
N ALA A 391 19.15 2.59 -22.39
CA ALA A 391 20.35 3.42 -22.57
C ALA A 391 21.65 2.60 -22.66
N ASN A 392 21.68 1.40 -22.07
CA ASN A 392 22.87 0.54 -22.05
C ASN A 392 22.79 -0.64 -23.04
N THR A 393 21.74 -0.74 -23.86
CA THR A 393 21.49 -1.94 -24.68
C THR A 393 22.62 -2.18 -25.70
N GLU A 394 23.07 -1.13 -26.38
CA GLU A 394 24.14 -1.23 -27.37
C GLU A 394 25.49 -1.59 -26.72
N ALA A 395 25.83 -0.93 -25.61
CA ALA A 395 27.06 -1.20 -24.86
C ALA A 395 27.07 -2.63 -24.31
N TYR A 396 25.94 -3.09 -23.76
CA TYR A 396 25.78 -4.45 -23.25
C TYR A 396 25.96 -5.50 -24.35
N HIS A 397 25.39 -5.26 -25.53
CA HIS A 397 25.50 -6.19 -26.65
C HIS A 397 26.95 -6.35 -27.15
N LYS A 398 27.68 -5.23 -27.25
CA LYS A 398 29.09 -5.20 -27.72
C LYS A 398 30.10 -5.64 -26.66
N ALA A 399 29.69 -5.66 -25.39
CA ALA A 399 30.55 -5.95 -24.26
C ALA A 399 30.91 -7.45 -24.15
N GLU A 400 32.12 -7.73 -23.67
CA GLU A 400 32.51 -9.04 -23.15
C GLU A 400 31.84 -9.33 -21.80
N ASP A 401 31.87 -10.59 -21.35
CA ASP A 401 31.15 -11.03 -20.14
C ASP A 401 31.51 -10.23 -18.88
N ALA A 402 32.78 -9.87 -18.70
CA ALA A 402 33.20 -9.03 -17.56
C ALA A 402 32.59 -7.62 -17.61
N ALA A 403 32.51 -7.04 -18.81
CA ALA A 403 31.91 -5.72 -19.02
C ALA A 403 30.38 -5.76 -18.93
N LYS A 404 29.74 -6.83 -19.41
CA LYS A 404 28.31 -7.09 -19.20
C LYS A 404 27.98 -7.14 -17.72
N GLN A 405 28.73 -7.91 -16.94
CA GLN A 405 28.53 -8.03 -15.50
C GLN A 405 28.63 -6.66 -14.81
N LYS A 406 29.58 -5.82 -15.24
CA LYS A 406 29.71 -4.44 -14.75
C LYS A 406 28.45 -3.61 -15.03
N ILE A 407 27.93 -3.65 -16.25
CA ILE A 407 26.69 -2.94 -16.64
C ILE A 407 25.50 -3.43 -15.78
N LEU A 408 25.36 -4.74 -15.58
CA LEU A 408 24.29 -5.29 -14.74
C LEU A 408 24.39 -4.78 -13.29
N LEU A 409 25.61 -4.77 -12.72
CA LEU A 409 25.89 -4.27 -11.38
C LEU A 409 25.63 -2.78 -11.23
N GLU A 410 25.95 -1.97 -12.25
CA GLU A 410 25.67 -0.52 -12.26
C GLU A 410 24.16 -0.25 -12.22
N ILE A 411 23.35 -0.99 -12.99
CA ILE A 411 21.88 -0.87 -12.96
C ILE A 411 21.33 -1.26 -11.59
N TRP A 412 21.75 -2.42 -11.06
CA TRP A 412 21.35 -2.86 -9.73
C TRP A 412 21.68 -1.81 -8.67
N THR A 413 22.95 -1.38 -8.63
CA THR A 413 23.45 -0.40 -7.66
C THR A 413 22.66 0.88 -7.72
N SER A 414 22.44 1.44 -8.90
CA SER A 414 21.70 2.70 -9.06
C SER A 414 20.25 2.63 -8.58
N ILE A 415 19.56 1.51 -8.80
CA ILE A 415 18.20 1.31 -8.26
C ILE A 415 18.24 1.20 -6.74
N THR A 416 19.17 0.42 -6.18
CA THR A 416 19.28 0.24 -4.73
C THR A 416 19.70 1.49 -3.97
N GLU A 417 20.58 2.32 -4.54
CA GLU A 417 21.00 3.61 -3.97
C GLU A 417 19.86 4.61 -3.89
N ARG A 418 18.87 4.50 -4.80
CA ARG A 418 17.61 5.27 -4.77
C ARG A 418 16.57 4.68 -3.82
N GLY A 419 16.93 3.67 -3.03
CA GLY A 419 16.02 2.95 -2.14
C GLY A 419 15.05 2.01 -2.86
N GLY A 420 15.31 1.67 -4.12
CA GLY A 420 14.51 0.70 -4.86
C GLY A 420 14.96 -0.74 -4.60
N ARG A 421 14.02 -1.68 -4.64
CA ARG A 421 14.27 -3.12 -4.56
C ARG A 421 13.80 -3.81 -5.83
N PHE A 422 14.43 -4.91 -6.21
CA PHE A 422 13.88 -5.79 -7.24
C PHE A 422 12.96 -6.80 -6.58
N LEU A 423 11.69 -6.76 -6.97
CA LEU A 423 10.65 -7.58 -6.37
C LEU A 423 10.14 -8.57 -7.41
N LEU A 424 10.18 -9.85 -7.08
CA LEU A 424 9.58 -10.89 -7.90
C LEU A 424 8.20 -11.24 -7.36
N GLN A 425 7.23 -11.31 -8.26
CA GLN A 425 5.90 -11.72 -7.90
C GLN A 425 5.85 -13.25 -7.68
N ILE A 426 5.47 -13.68 -6.48
CA ILE A 426 5.25 -15.09 -6.15
C ILE A 426 3.76 -15.35 -5.84
N GLU A 427 3.37 -16.62 -5.81
CA GLU A 427 2.01 -17.09 -5.49
C GLU A 427 0.88 -16.38 -6.27
N ASN A 428 0.79 -16.61 -7.57
CA ASN A 428 -0.33 -16.14 -8.40
C ASN A 428 -0.58 -14.63 -8.32
N ALA A 429 0.51 -13.87 -8.30
CA ALA A 429 0.46 -12.42 -8.33
C ALA A 429 0.03 -11.71 -7.04
N GLN A 430 0.12 -12.37 -5.88
CA GLN A 430 -0.35 -11.81 -4.60
C GLN A 430 0.77 -11.34 -3.66
N ILE A 431 1.99 -11.85 -3.81
CA ILE A 431 3.10 -11.59 -2.89
C ILE A 431 4.29 -11.06 -3.69
N TRP A 432 5.01 -10.12 -3.09
CA TRP A 432 6.30 -9.68 -3.59
C TRP A 432 7.41 -10.24 -2.73
N GLU A 433 8.39 -10.87 -3.36
CA GLU A 433 9.60 -11.35 -2.71
C GLU A 433 10.78 -10.51 -3.20
N LYS A 434 11.54 -9.93 -2.27
CA LYS A 434 12.78 -9.21 -2.55
C LYS A 434 13.79 -10.19 -3.12
N LEU A 435 14.29 -9.88 -4.31
CA LEU A 435 15.39 -10.64 -4.91
C LEU A 435 16.72 -10.22 -4.32
N GLU A 436 17.55 -11.21 -4.05
CA GLU A 436 18.97 -11.02 -3.81
C GLU A 436 19.69 -10.60 -5.09
N LEU A 437 20.93 -10.13 -4.94
CA LEU A 437 21.75 -9.61 -6.02
C LEU A 437 21.77 -10.54 -7.24
N GLN A 438 22.17 -11.81 -7.08
CA GLN A 438 22.38 -12.72 -8.21
C GLN A 438 21.09 -13.01 -9.00
N PRO A 439 19.96 -13.42 -8.37
CA PRO A 439 18.68 -13.55 -9.08
C PRO A 439 18.23 -12.27 -9.81
N ALA A 440 18.50 -11.11 -9.23
CA ALA A 440 18.16 -9.85 -9.87
C ALA A 440 19.05 -9.55 -11.08
N LEU A 441 20.38 -9.72 -10.98
CA LEU A 441 21.29 -9.55 -12.12
C LEU A 441 20.89 -10.46 -13.29
N HIS A 442 20.49 -11.70 -13.00
CA HIS A 442 19.95 -12.62 -14.01
C HIS A 442 18.70 -12.05 -14.69
N LYS A 443 17.76 -11.47 -13.93
CA LYS A 443 16.56 -10.82 -14.49
C LYS A 443 16.88 -9.57 -15.31
N ILE A 444 17.89 -8.81 -14.92
CA ILE A 444 18.38 -7.66 -15.70
C ILE A 444 18.99 -8.14 -17.02
N SER A 445 19.80 -9.20 -17.00
CA SER A 445 20.35 -9.84 -18.21
C SER A 445 19.25 -10.28 -19.17
N GLN A 446 18.22 -10.97 -18.67
CA GLN A 446 17.07 -11.40 -19.49
C GLN A 446 16.35 -10.23 -20.18
N ALA A 447 16.30 -9.06 -19.54
CA ALA A 447 15.71 -7.86 -20.14
C ALA A 447 16.56 -7.30 -21.29
N PHE A 448 17.89 -7.36 -21.18
CA PHE A 448 18.79 -7.02 -22.29
C PHE A 448 18.62 -7.99 -23.44
N ASP A 449 18.64 -9.30 -23.17
CA ASP A 449 18.49 -10.33 -24.21
C ASP A 449 17.19 -10.14 -25.00
N PHE A 450 16.10 -9.82 -24.29
CA PHE A 450 14.80 -9.50 -24.89
C PHE A 450 14.87 -8.27 -25.80
N LEU A 451 15.46 -7.16 -25.34
CA LEU A 451 15.57 -5.93 -26.15
C LEU A 451 16.51 -6.11 -27.34
N CYS A 452 17.63 -6.82 -27.17
CA CYS A 452 18.52 -7.17 -28.26
C CYS A 452 17.77 -7.98 -29.33
N ALA A 453 17.03 -9.01 -28.94
CA ALA A 453 16.23 -9.80 -29.88
C ALA A 453 15.23 -8.93 -30.68
N GLN A 454 14.59 -7.96 -30.04
CA GLN A 454 13.68 -7.02 -30.71
C GLN A 454 14.40 -6.07 -31.66
N TYR A 455 15.58 -5.58 -31.27
CA TYR A 455 16.40 -4.68 -32.09
C TYR A 455 16.84 -5.36 -33.41
N TYR A 456 17.35 -6.60 -33.34
CA TYR A 456 17.80 -7.35 -34.52
C TYR A 456 16.65 -7.78 -35.43
N THR A 457 15.53 -8.22 -34.86
CA THR A 457 14.35 -8.58 -35.65
C THR A 457 13.85 -7.40 -36.50
N THR A 458 14.00 -6.17 -36.01
CA THR A 458 13.56 -4.97 -36.72
C THR A 458 14.54 -4.55 -37.81
N LYS A 459 15.85 -4.65 -37.54
CA LYS A 459 16.89 -4.27 -38.51
C LYS A 459 16.84 -5.11 -39.78
N ASP A 460 16.65 -6.42 -39.64
CA ASP A 460 16.55 -7.35 -40.77
C ASP A 460 15.34 -7.06 -41.66
N CYS A 461 14.24 -6.54 -41.09
CA CYS A 461 13.06 -6.14 -41.86
C CYS A 461 13.31 -4.90 -42.73
N VAL A 462 14.13 -3.95 -42.24
CA VAL A 462 14.41 -2.68 -42.94
C VAL A 462 15.45 -2.90 -44.04
N GLU A 463 16.51 -3.67 -43.78
CA GLU A 463 17.55 -3.96 -44.77
C GLU A 463 17.04 -4.88 -45.91
N GLY A 464 16.03 -5.71 -45.64
CA GLY A 464 15.37 -6.55 -46.64
C GLY A 464 14.46 -5.79 -47.63
N MET A 465 14.07 -4.55 -47.34
CA MET A 465 13.24 -3.71 -48.23
C MET A 465 14.06 -2.96 -49.30
N GLY A 466 15.15 -3.56 -49.76
CA GLY A 466 16.11 -3.01 -50.69
C GLY A 466 15.54 -2.10 -51.79
N SER A 467 16.08 -0.88 -51.80
CA SER A 467 16.35 -0.04 -52.97
C SER A 467 15.13 0.39 -53.81
N LYS A 468 14.50 1.53 -53.45
CA LYS A 468 14.02 2.51 -54.46
C LYS A 468 13.53 3.86 -53.94
N SER A 469 13.47 4.15 -52.64
CA SER A 469 13.12 5.49 -52.16
C SER A 469 14.32 6.22 -51.57
N LYS A 470 14.72 7.33 -52.21
CA LYS A 470 15.62 8.33 -51.62
C LYS A 470 14.90 9.01 -50.46
N SER A 471 14.93 8.44 -49.25
CA SER A 471 14.46 9.11 -48.04
C SER A 471 15.63 9.76 -47.29
N SER A 472 15.31 10.90 -46.71
CA SER A 472 16.18 11.87 -46.05
C SER A 472 16.94 11.27 -44.84
N PRO A 473 18.15 11.75 -44.50
CA PRO A 473 18.98 11.24 -43.38
C PRO A 473 18.41 11.45 -41.96
N HIS A 474 17.12 11.79 -41.80
CA HIS A 474 16.50 12.16 -40.52
C HIS A 474 15.54 11.11 -39.94
N ASP A 475 15.39 9.93 -40.55
CA ASP A 475 14.40 8.91 -40.14
C ASP A 475 14.92 7.78 -39.23
N GLU A 476 16.19 7.81 -38.78
CA GLU A 476 16.70 6.81 -37.82
C GLU A 476 16.19 6.99 -36.38
N ASP A 477 15.48 8.10 -36.07
CA ASP A 477 14.89 8.37 -34.75
C ASP A 477 13.53 7.67 -34.49
N LEU A 478 12.99 6.94 -35.46
CA LEU A 478 11.66 6.33 -35.36
C LEU A 478 11.59 5.13 -34.40
N PHE A 479 12.71 4.46 -34.10
CA PHE A 479 12.70 3.28 -33.21
C PHE A 479 12.56 3.64 -31.72
N PHE A 480 13.12 4.78 -31.29
CA PHE A 480 12.93 5.29 -29.93
C PHE A 480 11.62 6.06 -29.73
N GLY A 481 10.97 6.49 -30.82
CA GLY A 481 9.68 7.19 -30.78
C GLY A 481 8.53 6.37 -30.19
N TRP A 482 8.58 5.03 -30.27
CA TRP A 482 7.55 4.15 -29.71
C TRP A 482 7.61 3.99 -28.19
N MET A 483 8.76 4.26 -27.56
CA MET A 483 8.88 4.30 -26.10
C MET A 483 9.01 5.72 -25.53
N PHE A 484 9.44 6.73 -26.30
CA PHE A 484 9.83 8.03 -25.72
C PHE A 484 9.52 9.28 -26.56
N ASP A 485 8.60 9.28 -27.53
CA ASP A 485 8.18 10.54 -28.17
C ASP A 485 7.41 11.44 -27.17
N LYS A 486 8.10 12.50 -26.69
CA LYS A 486 7.59 13.52 -25.74
C LYS A 486 6.41 14.33 -26.28
N LYS A 487 5.99 14.16 -27.54
CA LYS A 487 4.90 14.95 -28.15
C LYS A 487 3.61 14.18 -28.43
N ARG A 488 3.50 12.90 -28.07
CA ARG A 488 2.22 12.17 -28.14
C ARG A 488 1.88 11.58 -26.78
N CYS A 489 1.14 12.36 -26.00
CA CYS A 489 0.48 11.87 -24.79
C CYS A 489 -0.34 10.61 -25.10
N PHE A 490 -0.23 9.62 -24.22
CA PHE A 490 -1.10 8.45 -24.17
C PHE A 490 -2.57 8.89 -24.10
N ASN A 491 -3.30 8.79 -25.22
CA ASN A 491 -4.75 8.61 -25.22
C ASN A 491 -5.03 7.13 -25.47
N LEU A 492 -4.86 6.32 -24.42
CA LEU A 492 -5.42 4.98 -24.35
C LEU A 492 -6.73 5.05 -23.55
N LEU A 493 -7.72 5.72 -24.14
CA LEU A 493 -9.12 5.54 -23.77
C LEU A 493 -9.71 4.45 -24.66
N HIS A 494 -10.29 3.44 -24.02
CA HIS A 494 -11.15 2.46 -24.64
C HIS A 494 -12.26 3.15 -25.45
N CYS A 495 -12.26 2.99 -26.77
CA CYS A 495 -13.46 3.11 -27.59
C CYS A 495 -13.58 1.88 -28.48
N LYS A 496 -14.40 0.92 -28.04
CA LYS A 496 -15.09 -0.03 -28.93
C LYS A 496 -16.55 0.41 -28.97
N GLY A 497 -17.01 0.85 -30.13
CA GLY A 497 -18.42 1.10 -30.37
C GLY A 497 -18.65 1.99 -31.57
N THR A 498 -18.73 1.38 -32.75
CA THR A 498 -19.39 1.99 -33.92
C THR A 498 -20.88 2.12 -33.61
N GLY A 499 -21.37 3.35 -33.52
CA GLY A 499 -22.79 3.64 -33.40
C GLY A 499 -23.01 5.12 -33.16
N ASP A 500 -23.51 5.82 -34.18
CA ASP A 500 -23.98 7.20 -34.08
C ASP A 500 -25.03 7.31 -32.97
N ARG A 501 -24.62 7.95 -31.86
CA ARG A 501 -25.44 8.80 -31.01
C ARG A 501 -24.53 9.45 -29.98
N ALA A 502 -24.17 10.70 -30.27
CA ALA A 502 -23.64 11.62 -29.28
C ALA A 502 -24.71 11.91 -28.22
N CYS A 503 -24.33 11.81 -26.95
CA CYS A 503 -24.99 12.51 -25.85
C CYS A 503 -23.94 12.86 -24.79
N TRP A 504 -23.88 14.17 -24.52
CA TRP A 504 -23.30 14.96 -23.42
C TRP A 504 -22.42 14.29 -22.37
#